data_AF-A0A7S2UF07-F1
#
_entry.id   AF-A0A7S2UF07-F1
#
_cell.length_a   1.000
_cell.length_b   1.000
_cell.length_c   1.000
_cell.angle_alpha   90.00
_cell.angle_beta   90.00
_cell.angle_gamma   90.00
#
_symmetry.space_group_name_H-M   'P 1'
#
loop_
_entity.id
_entity.type
_entity.pdbx_description
1 polymer ?
#
loop_
_entity_poly.entity_id
_entity_poly.type
_entity_poly.pdbx_seq_one_letter_code
_entity_poly.pdbx_strand_id
1 'polypeptide(L)'
;YVNDMEVGDKNVNTFRRTCYFEIVGQAFLWHQIRCIVAVLFMVGEELESPRVISDLLDINKNPGKPSYNMAPELPLVLHGCGYQNVTFGFSVKNLWAMSCDFERQWEEQSLASERILGAISSLATEAQVTEGDINSFITLATEQRRKKEKRLKTKPPGKQSSSTRMDANMLSDKTVIPWGEALSRIESALCIRPSPSGPKEILHVPLMERSRGTTYEEKVQSIIDSSATDGSNTRKKERYEENIIRKRKSPEEDEDF
;
A
#
# COMPACT_ATOMS: atom_id res chain seq x y z
N TYR A 1 -21.37 15.76 11.59
CA TYR A 1 -20.77 17.08 11.85
C TYR A 1 -19.67 17.31 10.83
N VAL A 2 -20.07 17.83 9.67
CA VAL A 2 -19.17 18.40 8.67
C VAL A 2 -19.40 19.89 8.79
N ASN A 3 -18.68 20.55 9.68
CA ASN A 3 -18.66 22.00 9.75
C ASN A 3 -17.23 22.47 9.48
N ASP A 4 -17.13 23.28 8.44
CA ASP A 4 -16.17 24.36 8.25
C ASP A 4 -14.69 23.98 8.26
N MET A 5 -14.23 23.48 7.11
CA MET A 5 -12.84 23.66 6.73
C MET A 5 -12.74 25.02 6.01
N GLU A 6 -12.41 26.05 6.77
CA GLU A 6 -12.21 27.42 6.28
C GLU A 6 -11.29 27.46 5.06
N VAL A 7 -11.75 28.23 4.08
CA VAL A 7 -10.98 28.68 2.92
C VAL A 7 -9.92 29.66 3.41
N GLY A 8 -8.66 29.22 3.51
CA GLY A 8 -7.58 30.16 3.83
C GLY A 8 -6.24 29.58 4.20
N ASP A 9 -5.59 28.80 3.33
CA ASP A 9 -4.16 29.02 3.05
C ASP A 9 -3.75 28.35 1.74
N LYS A 10 -3.41 29.16 0.73
CA LYS A 10 -2.77 28.69 -0.50
C LYS A 10 -1.26 28.70 -0.27
N ASN A 11 -0.75 27.91 0.68
CA ASN A 11 0.69 27.74 0.89
C ASN A 11 1.03 26.34 1.42
N VAL A 12 1.78 25.59 0.60
CA VAL A 12 2.68 24.46 0.94
C VAL A 12 2.09 23.20 1.63
N ASN A 13 0.94 23.26 2.30
CA ASN A 13 0.44 22.17 3.16
C ASN A 13 -0.66 21.29 2.54
N THR A 14 -1.03 21.51 1.28
CA THR A 14 -2.16 20.80 0.63
C THR A 14 -1.93 19.28 0.46
N PHE A 15 -0.69 18.79 0.54
CA PHE A 15 -0.32 17.40 0.22
C PHE A 15 -0.51 16.38 1.35
N ARG A 16 -0.96 16.77 2.54
CA ARG A 16 -1.04 15.89 3.72
C ARG A 16 -2.43 15.79 4.34
N ARG A 17 -3.47 15.77 3.51
CA ARG A 17 -4.84 15.50 3.97
C ARG A 17 -5.00 14.01 4.23
N THR A 18 -5.55 13.68 5.39
CA THR A 18 -5.95 12.30 5.73
C THR A 18 -7.37 12.06 5.23
N CYS A 19 -7.56 10.93 4.55
CA CYS A 19 -8.89 10.41 4.21
C CYS A 19 -9.03 9.03 4.84
N TYR A 20 -10.28 8.62 5.15
CA TYR A 20 -10.58 7.28 5.60
C TYR A 20 -11.48 6.57 4.60
N PHE A 21 -11.36 5.24 4.57
CA PHE A 21 -12.23 4.35 3.81
C PHE A 21 -12.94 3.44 4.81
N GLU A 22 -14.26 3.55 4.87
CA GLU A 22 -15.09 2.69 5.72
C GLU A 22 -15.65 1.54 4.88
N ILE A 23 -15.55 0.32 5.42
CA ILE A 23 -16.15 -0.87 4.84
C ILE A 23 -16.91 -1.63 5.93
N VAL A 24 -18.18 -1.91 5.66
CA VAL A 24 -19.06 -2.67 6.55
C VAL A 24 -19.44 -3.96 5.85
N GLY A 25 -19.41 -5.07 6.58
CA GLY A 25 -19.77 -6.38 6.05
C GLY A 25 -19.94 -7.39 7.18
N GLN A 26 -20.62 -8.49 6.87
CA GLN A 26 -20.90 -9.56 7.83
C GLN A 26 -19.63 -10.31 8.24
N ALA A 27 -18.74 -10.58 7.28
CA ALA A 27 -17.47 -11.23 7.51
C ALA A 27 -16.47 -10.88 6.40
N PHE A 28 -15.18 -10.94 6.73
CA PHE A 28 -14.09 -10.76 5.77
C PHE A 28 -13.17 -11.98 5.78
N LEU A 29 -12.68 -12.36 4.60
CA LEU A 29 -11.62 -13.34 4.47
C LEU A 29 -10.29 -12.74 4.95
N TRP A 30 -9.35 -13.62 5.27
CA TRP A 30 -8.01 -13.21 5.69
C TRP A 30 -7.37 -12.31 4.61
N HIS A 31 -6.90 -11.14 5.05
CA HIS A 31 -6.33 -10.06 4.23
C HIS A 31 -7.24 -9.42 3.17
N GLN A 32 -8.54 -9.74 3.12
CA GLN A 32 -9.45 -9.27 2.06
C GLN A 32 -9.48 -7.74 1.96
N ILE A 33 -9.66 -7.03 3.07
CA ILE A 33 -9.74 -5.56 3.10
C ILE A 33 -8.43 -4.93 2.58
N ARG A 34 -7.28 -5.43 3.04
CA ARG A 34 -5.96 -4.93 2.60
C ARG A 34 -5.72 -5.19 1.11
N CYS A 35 -6.29 -6.26 0.55
CA CYS A 35 -6.23 -6.55 -0.88
C CYS A 35 -7.12 -5.62 -1.69
N ILE A 36 -8.33 -5.30 -1.20
CA ILE A 36 -9.24 -4.34 -1.84
C ILE A 36 -8.57 -2.96 -1.89
N VAL A 37 -8.11 -2.47 -0.74
CA VAL A 37 -7.49 -1.14 -0.62
C VAL A 37 -6.23 -1.02 -1.49
N ALA A 38 -5.44 -2.08 -1.62
CA ALA A 38 -4.26 -2.06 -2.50
C ALA A 38 -4.64 -1.81 -3.97
N VAL A 39 -5.72 -2.44 -4.46
CA VAL A 39 -6.20 -2.23 -5.84
C VAL A 39 -6.78 -0.83 -6.00
N LEU A 40 -7.55 -0.35 -5.01
CA LEU A 40 -8.08 1.00 -5.01
C LEU A 40 -6.97 2.06 -5.03
N PHE A 41 -5.87 1.86 -4.31
CA PHE A 41 -4.71 2.75 -4.39
C PHE A 41 -4.08 2.76 -5.78
N MET A 42 -3.90 1.60 -6.43
CA MET A 42 -3.38 1.57 -7.81
C MET A 42 -4.30 2.29 -8.80
N VAL A 43 -5.62 2.22 -8.61
CA VAL A 43 -6.58 2.99 -9.42
C VAL A 43 -6.52 4.49 -9.11
N GLY A 44 -6.44 4.87 -7.82
CA GLY A 44 -6.35 6.26 -7.38
C GLY A 44 -5.01 6.94 -7.73
N GLU A 45 -3.94 6.17 -7.86
CA GLU A 45 -2.64 6.61 -8.39
C GLU A 45 -2.61 6.62 -9.94
N GLU A 46 -3.74 6.35 -10.60
CA GLU A 46 -3.89 6.28 -12.07
C GLU A 46 -3.00 5.24 -12.75
N LEU A 47 -2.48 4.27 -11.98
CA LEU A 47 -1.68 3.16 -12.49
C LEU A 47 -2.55 2.10 -13.16
N GLU A 48 -3.82 1.98 -12.73
CA GLU A 48 -4.79 1.02 -13.24
C GLU A 48 -6.10 1.71 -13.63
N SER A 49 -6.76 1.22 -14.68
CA SER A 49 -8.11 1.65 -15.01
C SER A 49 -9.11 1.13 -13.97
N PRO A 50 -10.16 1.88 -13.59
CA PRO A 50 -11.25 1.36 -12.74
C PRO A 50 -11.87 0.06 -13.26
N ARG A 51 -11.80 -0.19 -14.59
CA ARG A 51 -12.26 -1.43 -15.23
C ARG A 51 -11.55 -2.68 -14.71
N VAL A 52 -10.33 -2.55 -14.17
CA VAL A 52 -9.57 -3.67 -13.61
C VAL A 52 -10.35 -4.39 -12.51
N ILE A 53 -11.18 -3.67 -11.74
CA ILE A 53 -11.99 -4.26 -10.68
C ILE A 53 -12.98 -5.26 -11.26
N SER A 54 -13.68 -4.87 -12.34
CA SER A 54 -14.62 -5.76 -13.03
C SER A 54 -13.92 -6.97 -13.63
N ASP A 55 -12.73 -6.79 -14.21
CA ASP A 55 -11.97 -7.91 -14.75
C ASP A 55 -11.50 -8.85 -13.65
N LEU A 56 -11.01 -8.36 -12.51
CA LEU A 56 -10.56 -9.20 -11.38
C LEU A 56 -11.69 -10.00 -10.73
N LEU A 57 -12.93 -9.51 -10.78
CA LEU A 57 -14.11 -10.21 -10.28
C LEU A 57 -14.65 -11.25 -11.28
N ASP A 58 -14.21 -11.20 -12.54
CA ASP A 58 -14.55 -12.20 -13.56
C ASP A 58 -13.63 -13.42 -13.44
N ILE A 59 -14.17 -14.48 -12.84
CA ILE A 59 -13.46 -15.74 -12.59
C ILE A 59 -13.03 -16.42 -13.89
N ASN A 60 -13.78 -16.25 -14.99
CA ASN A 60 -13.44 -16.86 -16.27
C ASN A 60 -12.20 -16.20 -16.88
N LYS A 61 -12.06 -14.88 -16.72
CA LYS A 61 -10.89 -14.13 -17.18
C LYS A 61 -9.70 -14.24 -16.22
N ASN A 62 -9.98 -14.29 -14.92
CA ASN A 62 -8.99 -14.27 -13.85
C ASN A 62 -9.20 -15.42 -12.86
N PRO A 63 -8.86 -16.66 -13.23
CA PRO A 63 -9.03 -17.83 -12.36
C PRO A 63 -8.09 -17.84 -11.15
N GLY A 64 -7.11 -16.94 -11.10
CA GLY A 64 -6.14 -16.81 -10.02
C GLY A 64 -5.82 -15.36 -9.71
N LYS A 65 -5.57 -15.07 -8.43
CA LYS A 65 -5.23 -13.73 -7.94
C LYS A 65 -3.88 -13.27 -8.54
N PRO A 66 -3.80 -12.09 -9.19
CA PRO A 66 -2.52 -11.55 -9.66
C PRO A 66 -1.62 -11.15 -8.49
N SER A 67 -0.31 -11.12 -8.73
CA SER A 67 0.69 -10.75 -7.72
C SER A 67 0.71 -9.24 -7.45
N TYR A 68 0.45 -8.83 -6.21
CA TYR A 68 0.60 -7.45 -5.76
C TYR A 68 0.79 -7.37 -4.24
N ASN A 69 1.44 -6.30 -3.79
CA ASN A 69 1.62 -6.04 -2.36
C ASN A 69 0.29 -5.59 -1.75
N MET A 70 -0.03 -6.15 -0.58
CA MET A 70 -1.20 -5.72 0.19
C MET A 70 -0.97 -4.33 0.77
N ALA A 71 -2.03 -3.58 1.00
CA ALA A 71 -1.95 -2.30 1.70
C ALA A 71 -1.33 -2.50 3.10
N PRO A 72 -0.63 -1.49 3.68
CA PRO A 72 -0.12 -1.58 5.04
C PRO A 72 -1.22 -1.95 6.05
N GLU A 73 -0.86 -2.66 7.12
CA GLU A 73 -1.81 -3.02 8.19
C GLU A 73 -2.03 -1.92 9.21
N LEU A 74 -1.03 -1.05 9.41
CA LEU A 74 -1.07 0.02 10.40
C LEU A 74 -2.37 0.86 10.37
N PRO A 75 -2.93 1.27 9.21
CA PRO A 75 -4.15 2.08 9.18
C PRO A 75 -5.46 1.27 9.29
N LEU A 76 -5.41 -0.06 9.37
CA LEU A 76 -6.61 -0.89 9.43
C LEU A 76 -7.12 -0.97 10.88
N VAL A 77 -8.25 -0.32 11.14
CA VAL A 77 -8.87 -0.26 12.47
C VAL A 77 -10.25 -0.91 12.45
N LEU A 78 -10.50 -1.83 13.39
CA LEU A 78 -11.86 -2.33 13.67
C LEU A 78 -12.61 -1.27 14.47
N HIS A 79 -13.50 -0.53 13.82
CA HIS A 79 -14.23 0.57 14.45
C HIS A 79 -15.42 0.10 15.30
N GLY A 80 -16.23 -0.82 14.79
CA GLY A 80 -17.42 -1.29 15.50
C GLY A 80 -17.94 -2.63 14.99
N CYS A 81 -18.75 -3.28 15.82
CA CYS A 81 -19.44 -4.53 15.51
C CYS A 81 -20.95 -4.35 15.71
N GLY A 82 -21.75 -4.79 14.74
CA GLY A 82 -23.21 -4.78 14.82
C GLY A 82 -23.77 -6.02 15.53
N TYR A 83 -24.83 -5.84 16.33
CA TYR A 83 -25.53 -6.91 17.04
C TYR A 83 -27.04 -6.63 17.01
N GLN A 84 -27.86 -7.48 16.38
CA GLN A 84 -29.29 -7.18 16.14
C GLN A 84 -30.14 -7.02 17.41
N ASN A 85 -29.77 -7.62 18.53
CA ASN A 85 -30.61 -7.64 19.73
C ASN A 85 -29.86 -7.23 20.99
N VAL A 86 -28.78 -6.46 20.84
CA VAL A 86 -27.96 -6.00 21.96
C VAL A 86 -27.87 -4.48 21.92
N THR A 87 -28.38 -3.84 22.96
CA THR A 87 -28.18 -2.40 23.17
C THR A 87 -27.09 -2.19 24.20
N PHE A 88 -26.00 -1.54 23.81
CA PHE A 88 -24.94 -1.17 24.73
C PHE A 88 -25.30 0.12 25.46
N GLY A 89 -25.23 0.09 26.80
CA GLY A 89 -25.33 1.27 27.64
C GLY A 89 -23.94 1.83 27.95
N PHE A 90 -23.83 3.16 28.02
CA PHE A 90 -22.58 3.85 28.36
C PHE A 90 -22.77 4.71 29.60
N SER A 91 -21.79 4.74 30.49
CA SER A 91 -21.82 5.63 31.66
C SER A 91 -21.16 6.97 31.31
N VAL A 92 -21.78 8.07 31.76
CA VAL A 92 -21.27 9.43 31.52
C VAL A 92 -19.84 9.59 32.05
N LYS A 93 -19.54 9.04 33.23
CA LYS A 93 -18.20 9.10 33.83
C LYS A 93 -17.13 8.45 32.94
N ASN A 94 -17.43 7.28 32.37
CA ASN A 94 -16.47 6.58 31.52
C ASN A 94 -16.31 7.26 30.16
N LEU A 95 -17.41 7.72 29.56
CA LEU A 95 -17.35 8.48 28.31
C LEU A 95 -16.55 9.77 28.47
N TRP A 96 -16.76 10.50 29.57
CA TRP A 96 -15.99 11.71 29.88
C TRP A 96 -14.50 11.41 30.01
N ALA A 97 -14.13 10.41 30.83
CA ALA A 97 -12.73 10.04 31.04
C ALA A 97 -12.05 9.60 29.73
N MET A 98 -12.75 8.81 28.91
CA MET A 98 -12.25 8.37 27.60
C MET A 98 -12.11 9.54 26.62
N SER A 99 -13.06 10.48 26.62
CA SER A 99 -12.98 11.68 25.78
C SER A 99 -11.77 12.53 26.17
N CYS A 100 -11.56 12.79 27.47
CA CYS A 100 -10.37 13.50 27.94
C CYS A 100 -9.06 12.81 27.54
N ASP A 101 -9.04 11.47 27.58
CA ASP A 101 -7.85 10.72 27.16
C ASP A 101 -7.58 10.84 25.66
N PHE A 102 -8.63 10.73 24.82
CA PHE A 102 -8.51 10.90 23.38
C PHE A 102 -8.10 12.32 22.98
N GLU A 103 -8.66 13.34 23.61
CA GLU A 103 -8.27 14.75 23.39
C GLU A 103 -6.79 14.97 23.72
N ARG A 104 -6.33 14.42 24.85
CA ARG A 104 -4.91 14.48 25.25
C ARG A 104 -3.99 13.78 24.23
N GLN A 105 -4.36 12.58 23.80
CA GLN A 105 -3.58 11.86 22.77
C GLN A 105 -3.56 12.62 21.45
N TRP A 106 -4.71 13.18 21.04
CA TRP A 106 -4.80 13.98 19.83
C TRP A 106 -3.92 15.23 19.90
N GLU A 107 -3.92 15.95 21.03
CA GLU A 107 -3.09 17.14 21.24
C GLU A 107 -1.60 16.80 21.10
N GLU A 108 -1.14 15.75 21.79
CA GLU A 108 0.25 15.30 21.74
C GLU A 108 0.69 14.92 20.32
N GLN A 109 -0.12 14.13 19.62
CA GLN A 109 0.21 13.68 18.26
C GLN A 109 0.11 14.83 17.24
N SER A 110 -0.83 15.76 17.41
CA SER A 110 -0.95 16.94 16.56
C SER A 110 0.25 17.86 16.72
N LEU A 111 0.70 18.11 17.95
CA LEU A 111 1.90 18.90 18.21
C LEU A 111 3.16 18.20 17.65
N ALA A 112 3.27 16.87 17.84
CA ALA A 112 4.37 16.10 17.26
C ALA A 112 4.40 16.17 15.74
N SER A 113 3.23 16.05 15.09
CA SER A 113 3.06 16.21 13.65
C SER A 113 3.53 17.61 13.21
N GLU A 114 2.98 18.68 13.79
CA GLU A 114 3.33 20.05 13.41
C GLU A 114 4.81 20.37 13.59
N ARG A 115 5.45 19.86 14.65
CA ARG A 115 6.90 19.99 14.83
C ARG A 115 7.69 19.37 13.68
N ILE A 116 7.31 18.18 13.24
CA ILE A 116 7.95 17.49 12.10
C ILE A 116 7.64 18.23 10.80
N LEU A 117 6.41 18.71 10.60
CA LEU A 117 6.02 19.48 9.42
C LEU A 117 6.83 20.79 9.32
N GLY A 118 6.99 21.50 10.44
CA GLY A 118 7.85 22.67 10.53
C GLY A 118 9.30 22.37 10.19
N ALA A 119 9.85 21.26 10.69
CA ALA A 119 11.21 20.83 10.35
C ALA A 119 11.35 20.48 8.85
N ILE A 120 10.36 19.84 8.25
CA ILE A 120 10.38 19.53 6.80
C ILE A 120 10.30 20.82 5.97
N SER A 121 9.47 21.79 6.38
CA SER A 121 9.36 23.08 5.72
C SER A 121 10.68 23.86 5.78
N SER A 122 11.28 23.95 6.98
CA SER A 122 12.58 24.56 7.21
C SER A 122 13.67 23.89 6.37
N LEU A 123 13.68 22.54 6.29
CA LEU A 123 14.63 21.81 5.44
C LEU A 123 14.51 22.23 3.97
N ALA A 124 13.29 22.42 3.45
CA ALA A 124 13.08 22.81 2.05
C ALA A 124 13.63 24.22 1.74
N THR A 125 13.60 25.15 2.70
CA THR A 125 14.01 26.53 2.48
C THR A 125 15.45 26.83 2.90
N GLU A 126 15.92 26.22 3.98
CA GLU A 126 17.19 26.56 4.64
C GLU A 126 18.34 25.65 4.20
N ALA A 127 18.07 24.37 3.91
CA ALA A 127 19.13 23.47 3.46
C ALA A 127 19.52 23.79 2.01
N GLN A 128 20.82 23.77 1.76
CA GLN A 128 21.40 24.02 0.45
C GLN A 128 22.15 22.79 -0.04
N VAL A 129 22.05 22.53 -1.34
CA VAL A 129 22.74 21.42 -1.99
C VAL A 129 23.42 21.93 -3.26
N THR A 130 24.55 21.31 -3.61
CA THR A 130 25.26 21.66 -4.85
C THR A 130 24.58 21.02 -6.06
N GLU A 131 24.67 21.69 -7.21
CA GLU A 131 24.19 21.12 -8.47
C GLU A 131 24.88 19.77 -8.79
N GLY A 132 26.16 19.65 -8.43
CA GLY A 132 26.94 18.42 -8.58
C GLY A 132 26.35 17.24 -7.79
N ASP A 133 25.91 17.47 -6.56
CA ASP A 133 25.30 16.42 -5.72
C ASP A 133 23.96 15.95 -6.27
N ILE A 134 23.14 16.88 -6.78
CA ILE A 134 21.84 16.57 -7.41
C ILE A 134 22.07 15.68 -8.63
N ASN A 135 22.99 16.08 -9.52
CA ASN A 135 23.31 15.33 -10.73
C ASN A 135 23.90 13.95 -10.42
N SER A 136 24.75 13.86 -9.39
CA SER A 136 25.30 12.60 -8.90
C SER A 136 24.18 11.67 -8.40
N PHE A 137 23.25 12.20 -7.60
CA PHE A 137 22.10 11.44 -7.11
C PHE A 137 21.20 10.93 -8.25
N ILE A 138 20.86 11.80 -9.22
CA ILE A 138 20.05 11.43 -10.39
C ILE A 138 20.75 10.35 -11.22
N THR A 139 22.05 10.51 -11.47
CA THR A 139 22.85 9.55 -12.25
C THR A 139 22.88 8.19 -11.57
N LEU A 140 23.14 8.16 -10.26
CA LEU A 140 23.18 6.94 -9.46
C LEU A 140 21.82 6.24 -9.44
N ALA A 141 20.73 6.99 -9.23
CA ALA A 141 19.37 6.45 -9.25
C ALA A 141 19.03 5.83 -10.61
N THR A 142 19.33 6.54 -11.70
CA THR A 142 19.09 6.08 -13.08
C THR A 142 19.88 4.82 -13.41
N GLU A 143 21.13 4.73 -12.97
CA GLU A 143 21.95 3.55 -13.20
C GLU A 143 21.40 2.33 -12.43
N GLN A 144 20.92 2.52 -11.20
CA GLN A 144 20.25 1.48 -10.44
C GLN A 144 18.99 0.99 -11.14
N ARG A 145 18.15 1.90 -11.68
CA ARG A 145 16.97 1.55 -12.49
C ARG A 145 17.35 0.66 -13.66
N ARG A 146 18.34 1.09 -14.45
CA ARG A 146 18.83 0.36 -15.63
C ARG A 146 19.36 -1.03 -15.27
N LYS A 147 20.09 -1.17 -14.16
CA LYS A 147 20.59 -2.46 -13.68
C LYS A 147 19.43 -3.38 -13.30
N LYS A 148 18.39 -2.86 -12.65
CA LYS A 148 17.18 -3.62 -12.26
C LYS A 148 16.36 -4.05 -13.48
N GLU A 149 16.10 -3.16 -14.43
CA GLU A 149 15.39 -3.50 -15.67
C GLU A 149 16.10 -4.59 -16.48
N LYS A 150 17.43 -4.53 -16.57
CA LYS A 150 18.21 -5.60 -17.21
C LYS A 150 18.00 -6.93 -16.50
N ARG A 151 17.95 -6.96 -15.16
CA ARG A 151 17.66 -8.18 -14.39
C ARG A 151 16.23 -8.71 -14.61
N LEU A 152 15.25 -7.84 -14.86
CA LEU A 152 13.89 -8.27 -15.20
C LEU A 152 13.79 -8.79 -16.65
N LYS A 153 14.49 -8.16 -17.60
CA LYS A 153 14.43 -8.50 -19.04
C LYS A 153 15.34 -9.68 -19.44
N THR A 154 16.32 -10.04 -18.62
CA THR A 154 17.21 -11.17 -18.90
C THR A 154 17.11 -12.24 -17.82
N LYS A 155 16.77 -13.48 -18.22
CA LYS A 155 17.26 -14.68 -17.56
C LYS A 155 18.46 -15.16 -18.40
N PRO A 156 19.71 -15.02 -17.94
CA PRO A 156 20.75 -15.87 -18.53
C PRO A 156 21.74 -16.43 -17.50
N PRO A 157 22.43 -17.52 -17.86
CA PRO A 157 23.55 -18.05 -17.11
C PRO A 157 24.78 -17.15 -17.29
N GLY A 158 25.61 -17.11 -16.26
CA GLY A 158 27.07 -16.98 -16.43
C GLY A 158 27.65 -15.62 -16.83
N LYS A 159 28.34 -15.05 -15.82
CA LYS A 159 29.66 -14.39 -15.89
C LYS A 159 29.81 -12.87 -16.14
N GLN A 160 30.62 -12.35 -15.21
CA GLN A 160 31.68 -11.34 -15.27
C GLN A 160 31.28 -9.86 -15.34
N SER A 161 31.47 -9.23 -14.18
CA SER A 161 31.46 -7.79 -13.94
C SER A 161 32.69 -7.12 -14.57
N SER A 162 32.46 -6.27 -15.56
CA SER A 162 33.42 -5.23 -15.93
C SER A 162 33.14 -3.98 -15.09
N SER A 163 34.10 -3.58 -14.27
CA SER A 163 34.12 -2.30 -13.56
C SER A 163 34.34 -1.18 -14.57
N THR A 164 33.32 -0.35 -14.81
CA THR A 164 33.50 0.92 -15.51
C THR A 164 33.88 1.96 -14.46
N ARG A 165 35.16 2.36 -14.45
CA ARG A 165 35.63 3.57 -13.78
C ARG A 165 34.89 4.75 -14.41
N MET A 166 34.17 5.52 -13.59
CA MET A 166 33.69 6.83 -14.00
C MET A 166 34.81 7.83 -13.71
N ASP A 167 35.25 8.51 -14.77
CA ASP A 167 36.23 9.58 -14.68
C ASP A 167 35.64 10.74 -13.87
N ALA A 168 36.22 10.95 -12.69
CA ALA A 168 35.93 12.09 -11.84
C ALA A 168 36.60 13.33 -12.42
N ASN A 169 35.91 14.00 -13.33
CA ASN A 169 36.20 15.39 -13.64
C ASN A 169 35.06 16.26 -13.07
N MET A 170 34.96 16.31 -11.74
CA MET A 170 34.15 17.33 -11.06
C MET A 170 34.92 18.65 -11.13
N LEU A 171 34.64 19.43 -12.17
CA LEU A 171 34.76 20.87 -12.02
C LEU A 171 33.90 21.27 -10.82
N SER A 172 34.50 22.07 -9.94
CA SER A 172 33.89 22.60 -8.71
C SER A 172 32.74 23.53 -9.05
N ASP A 173 31.57 22.95 -9.31
CA ASP A 173 30.35 23.70 -9.49
C ASP A 173 29.96 24.32 -8.13
N LYS A 174 30.19 25.63 -8.00
CA LYS A 174 29.90 26.39 -6.78
C LYS A 174 28.42 26.77 -6.68
N THR A 175 27.62 26.40 -7.67
CA THR A 175 26.19 26.73 -7.70
C THR A 175 25.47 25.90 -6.64
N VAL A 176 24.98 26.59 -5.62
CA VAL A 176 24.13 26.00 -4.57
C VAL A 176 22.69 26.45 -4.77
N ILE A 177 21.76 25.54 -4.57
CA ILE A 177 20.33 25.84 -4.62
C ILE A 177 19.62 25.33 -3.35
N PRO A 178 18.50 25.96 -2.95
CA PRO A 178 17.68 25.47 -1.83
C PRO A 178 17.14 24.06 -2.08
N TRP A 179 17.00 23.27 -1.02
CA TRP A 179 16.56 21.88 -1.10
C TRP A 179 15.17 21.72 -1.73
N GLY A 180 14.24 22.66 -1.53
CA GLY A 180 12.92 22.64 -2.16
C GLY A 180 12.98 22.73 -3.69
N GLU A 181 13.90 23.52 -4.23
CA GLU A 181 14.15 23.59 -5.67
C GLU A 181 14.82 22.30 -6.15
N ALA A 182 15.82 21.81 -5.42
CA ALA A 182 16.48 20.54 -5.72
C ALA A 182 15.49 19.37 -5.77
N LEU A 183 14.55 19.29 -4.83
CA LEU A 183 13.47 18.31 -4.81
C LEU A 183 12.61 18.37 -6.08
N SER A 184 12.27 19.57 -6.53
CA SER A 184 11.48 19.76 -7.75
C SER A 184 12.22 19.27 -9.00
N ARG A 185 13.54 19.47 -9.05
CA ARG A 185 14.39 18.94 -10.13
C ARG A 185 14.50 17.43 -10.08
N ILE A 186 14.74 16.84 -8.90
CA ILE A 186 14.80 15.39 -8.71
C ILE A 186 13.48 14.75 -9.13
N GLU A 187 12.35 15.31 -8.71
CA GLU A 187 11.04 14.83 -9.11
C GLU A 187 10.83 14.91 -10.62
N SER A 188 11.20 16.04 -11.25
CA SER A 188 11.07 16.19 -12.70
C SER A 188 11.93 15.17 -13.47
N ALA A 189 13.11 14.84 -12.95
CA ALA A 189 14.04 13.92 -13.60
C ALA A 189 13.69 12.44 -13.37
N LEU A 190 13.21 12.09 -12.18
CA LEU A 190 13.06 10.69 -11.76
C LEU A 190 11.61 10.29 -11.46
N CYS A 191 10.67 11.23 -11.43
CA CYS A 191 9.28 11.06 -10.97
C CYS A 191 9.20 10.41 -9.58
N ILE A 192 10.08 10.83 -8.66
CA ILE A 192 10.08 10.37 -7.27
C ILE A 192 10.05 11.54 -6.30
N ARG A 193 9.43 11.32 -5.14
CA ARG A 193 9.50 12.20 -3.98
C ARG A 193 9.95 11.42 -2.74
N PRO A 194 10.49 12.10 -1.71
CA PRO A 194 10.67 11.48 -0.40
C PRO A 194 9.36 10.86 0.08
N SER A 195 9.39 9.58 0.45
CA SER A 195 8.25 8.89 1.05
C SER A 195 8.70 8.12 2.29
N PRO A 196 7.80 7.81 3.24
CA PRO A 196 8.16 7.08 4.46
C PRO A 196 8.82 5.72 4.19
N SER A 197 8.50 5.07 3.06
CA SER A 197 9.09 3.79 2.65
C SER A 197 10.37 3.95 1.81
N GLY A 198 10.94 5.16 1.78
CA GLY A 198 12.03 5.53 0.88
C GLY A 198 11.53 5.88 -0.53
N PRO A 199 12.45 6.01 -1.51
CA PRO A 199 12.10 6.31 -2.89
C PRO A 199 11.31 5.15 -3.50
N LYS A 200 10.00 5.33 -3.67
CA LYS A 200 9.14 4.39 -4.39
C LYS A 200 9.36 4.57 -5.90
N GLU A 201 9.99 3.60 -6.51
CA GLU A 201 10.17 3.56 -7.96
C GLU A 201 8.82 3.16 -8.61
N ILE A 202 8.24 4.03 -9.44
CA ILE A 202 6.97 3.81 -10.14
C ILE A 202 7.19 2.86 -11.34
N LEU A 203 7.85 1.72 -11.13
CA LEU A 203 7.84 0.66 -12.12
C LEU A 203 6.56 -0.16 -11.90
N HIS A 204 5.45 0.37 -12.42
CA HIS A 204 4.17 -0.33 -12.39
C HIS A 204 4.06 -1.27 -13.59
N VAL A 205 3.75 -2.53 -13.33
CA VAL A 205 3.34 -3.52 -14.34
C VAL A 205 1.83 -3.70 -14.18
N PRO A 206 1.01 -3.58 -15.23
CA PRO A 206 -0.44 -3.78 -15.13
C PRO A 206 -0.79 -5.13 -14.49
N LEU A 207 -1.78 -5.16 -13.61
CA LEU A 207 -2.20 -6.34 -12.84
C LEU A 207 -2.50 -7.54 -13.73
N MET A 208 -3.06 -7.28 -14.91
CA MET A 208 -3.42 -8.31 -15.89
C MET A 208 -2.21 -9.00 -16.53
N GLU A 209 -1.03 -8.36 -16.50
CA GLU A 209 0.23 -8.87 -17.05
C GLU A 209 1.11 -9.57 -15.99
N ARG A 210 0.69 -9.54 -14.72
CA ARG A 210 1.48 -10.12 -13.62
C ARG A 210 1.27 -11.62 -13.53
N SER A 211 2.23 -12.29 -12.88
CA SER A 211 2.06 -13.68 -12.48
C SER A 211 0.86 -13.83 -11.56
N ARG A 212 0.15 -14.95 -11.70
CA ARG A 212 -1.04 -15.28 -10.92
C ARG A 212 -0.71 -16.38 -9.92
N GLY A 213 -1.39 -16.35 -8.78
CA GLY A 213 -1.36 -17.45 -7.82
C GLY A 213 -2.09 -18.69 -8.34
N THR A 214 -1.99 -19.79 -7.59
CA THR A 214 -2.66 -21.04 -7.93
C THR A 214 -4.17 -20.91 -7.92
N THR A 215 -4.83 -21.56 -8.89
CA THR A 215 -6.29 -21.59 -8.99
C THR A 215 -6.91 -22.44 -7.88
N TYR A 216 -8.22 -22.36 -7.74
CA TYR A 216 -8.95 -23.22 -6.80
C TYR A 216 -8.77 -24.69 -7.18
N GLU A 217 -8.94 -25.03 -8.45
CA GLU A 217 -8.83 -26.37 -9.00
C GLU A 217 -7.42 -26.93 -8.78
N GLU A 218 -6.38 -26.13 -9.03
CA GLU A 218 -4.99 -26.51 -8.77
C GLU A 218 -4.73 -26.77 -7.28
N LYS A 219 -5.31 -25.94 -6.39
CA LYS A 219 -5.20 -26.16 -4.94
C LYS A 219 -5.90 -27.44 -4.52
N VAL A 220 -7.12 -27.68 -5.00
CA VAL A 220 -7.87 -28.90 -4.71
C VAL A 220 -7.12 -30.12 -5.25
N GLN A 221 -6.61 -30.05 -6.47
CA GLN A 221 -5.83 -31.14 -7.07
C GLN A 221 -4.54 -31.39 -6.28
N SER A 222 -3.83 -30.35 -5.84
CA SER A 222 -2.63 -30.51 -5.00
C SER A 222 -2.94 -31.20 -3.66
N ILE A 223 -4.11 -30.95 -3.07
CA ILE A 223 -4.59 -31.62 -1.86
C ILE A 223 -4.91 -33.09 -2.17
N ILE A 224 -5.49 -33.38 -3.34
CA ILE A 224 -5.78 -34.74 -3.79
C ILE A 224 -4.47 -35.51 -4.08
N ASP A 225 -3.52 -34.92 -4.80
CA ASP A 225 -2.26 -35.55 -5.17
C ASP A 225 -1.39 -35.81 -3.93
N SER A 226 -1.39 -34.89 -2.96
CA SER A 226 -0.77 -35.10 -1.64
C SER A 226 -1.55 -36.08 -0.75
N SER A 227 -2.77 -36.49 -1.13
CA SER A 227 -3.53 -37.55 -0.45
C SER A 227 -3.28 -38.94 -1.04
N ALA A 228 -2.84 -39.04 -2.30
CA ALA A 228 -2.55 -40.30 -2.97
C ALA A 228 -1.25 -40.98 -2.46
N THR A 229 -0.39 -40.24 -1.76
CA THR A 229 0.90 -40.72 -1.23
C THR A 229 0.86 -41.16 0.24
N ASP A 230 -0.19 -40.82 0.99
CA ASP A 230 -0.31 -41.20 2.41
C ASP A 230 -1.79 -41.23 2.86
N GLY A 231 -2.29 -42.40 3.26
CA GLY A 231 -3.73 -42.71 3.50
C GLY A 231 -4.43 -41.93 4.63
N SER A 232 -3.73 -40.98 5.25
CA SER A 232 -4.22 -40.07 6.30
C SER A 232 -4.99 -38.84 5.75
N ASN A 233 -4.75 -38.47 4.48
CA ASN A 233 -5.21 -37.19 3.93
C ASN A 233 -6.64 -37.19 3.33
N THR A 234 -7.27 -38.35 3.11
CA THR A 234 -8.66 -38.45 2.61
C THR A 234 -9.65 -37.77 3.56
N ARG A 235 -9.42 -37.92 4.87
CA ARG A 235 -10.19 -37.24 5.92
C ARG A 235 -10.07 -35.72 5.88
N LYS A 236 -8.95 -35.16 5.39
CA LYS A 236 -8.80 -33.69 5.26
C LYS A 236 -9.64 -33.14 4.11
N LYS A 237 -9.77 -33.89 3.00
CA LYS A 237 -10.62 -33.53 1.86
C LYS A 237 -12.09 -33.54 2.27
N GLU A 238 -12.57 -34.64 2.85
CA GLU A 238 -13.95 -34.77 3.34
C GLU A 238 -14.28 -33.67 4.36
N ARG A 239 -13.37 -33.38 5.29
CA ARG A 239 -13.55 -32.31 6.28
C ARG A 239 -13.57 -30.92 5.66
N TYR A 240 -12.85 -30.68 4.56
CA TYR A 240 -12.88 -29.40 3.84
C TYR A 240 -14.18 -29.24 3.06
N GLU A 241 -14.62 -30.28 2.35
CA GLU A 241 -15.90 -30.32 1.63
C GLU A 241 -17.09 -30.19 2.60
N GLU A 242 -17.10 -30.92 3.72
CA GLU A 242 -18.09 -30.78 4.79
C GLU A 242 -18.11 -29.37 5.40
N ASN A 243 -16.94 -28.75 5.59
CA ASN A 243 -16.86 -27.38 6.08
C ASN A 243 -17.40 -26.36 5.08
N ILE A 244 -17.21 -26.57 3.77
CA ILE A 244 -17.82 -25.74 2.73
C ILE A 244 -19.34 -25.90 2.75
N ILE A 245 -19.84 -27.14 2.85
CA ILE A 245 -21.28 -27.43 2.90
C ILE A 245 -21.90 -26.82 4.17
N ARG A 246 -21.25 -26.96 5.35
CA ARG A 246 -21.70 -26.34 6.60
C ARG A 246 -21.68 -24.81 6.57
N LYS A 247 -20.75 -24.21 5.82
CA LYS A 247 -20.60 -22.75 5.72
C LYS A 247 -21.45 -22.12 4.61
N ARG A 248 -22.06 -22.92 3.73
CA ARG A 248 -23.18 -22.46 2.91
C ARG A 248 -24.38 -22.33 3.85
N LYS A 249 -24.55 -21.12 4.38
CA LYS A 249 -25.63 -20.76 5.30
C LYS A 249 -27.00 -20.98 4.67
N SER A 250 -28.00 -21.26 5.51
CA SER A 250 -29.41 -21.27 5.12
C SER A 250 -29.89 -19.82 4.87
N PRO A 251 -30.91 -19.61 4.02
CA PRO A 251 -31.46 -18.30 3.69
C PRO A 251 -31.90 -17.46 4.91
N GLU A 252 -32.27 -18.11 6.01
CA GLU A 252 -32.73 -17.46 7.24
C GLU A 252 -31.63 -16.64 7.94
N GLU A 253 -30.37 -17.04 7.86
CA GLU A 253 -29.26 -16.29 8.47
C GLU A 253 -28.88 -15.02 7.69
N ASP A 254 -29.35 -14.88 6.45
CA ASP A 254 -29.21 -13.66 5.64
C ASP A 254 -30.35 -12.67 5.92
N GLU A 255 -31.56 -13.13 6.27
CA GLU A 255 -32.70 -12.26 6.67
C GLU A 255 -32.51 -11.63 8.06
N ASP A 256 -31.81 -12.34 8.96
CA ASP A 256 -30.93 -11.79 9.99
C ASP A 256 -30.65 -10.28 9.99
N PHE A 257 -30.02 -9.83 8.89
CA PHE A 257 -29.12 -8.68 8.79
C PHE A 257 -29.62 -7.55 7.89
#